data_AF-A0A388KGH8-F1
#
_entry.id   AF-A0A388KGH8-F1
#
_cell.length_a   1.000
_cell.length_b   1.000
_cell.length_c   1.000
_cell.angle_alpha   90.00
_cell.angle_beta   90.00
_cell.angle_gamma   90.00
#
_symmetry.space_group_name_H-M   'P 1'
#
loop_
_entity.id
_entity.type
_entity.pdbx_description
1 polymer ?
#
loop_
_entity_poly.entity_id
_entity_poly.type
_entity_poly.pdbx_seq_one_letter_code
_entity_poly.pdbx_strand_id
1 'polypeptide(L)'
;MAPRVFLPSLRAILSPSRSPVVSLRIINKNLPLRREEVSREEAQRRIKEINEPYKLEILEGIKSEPITIYHIGDEWWDLCAGPHVERTGELPKGGFELEAVAGAYWRGDENRQMLQRVYGTAWESAEQLKEYKRLKEEALRRDHRRIGKDLNLFSIQEEAGGGLVFWHPKGAIMRHLIEDYWKSVHLREGYELIYSPHVAKLDLWKTSGHFDFYRENMFDQMQIENESYQLRPMNCPFHITVYKDGMHSYRDLPFRWAELGTVYRYEKSGTMHGLFRVRGFTQVDFNLPDRFGLFYIDKDNCRARPIMIHRAIFGSLERFFGILIENYAGDFPLWISPVQVRVLPVTDLQVDYGSEVVRQLKDAGFRAELSSGERLPKLIRNAEKARTPVMIVVGPKEVETSTLAVRTRHSGDLGSLHIDDLMTKLSDVVSSAADEQGFAGVALHGGDKEPLHPAGSAVLTCTESQECGRNCAKVELRRLQTAAAQILAEGCEELAEEGLVDKMGWVDAVAVLGIGPSVREATWHWPTAVGGGGNPVLLSGLYLGLYPGYVSLLASAPENEGSLGQIRHGTTIGTSDKKACLGLQTEFALPARSVA
;
A
#
# COMPACT_ATOMS: atom_id res chain seq x y z
N MET A 1 54.51 5.50 -28.01
CA MET A 1 53.40 5.17 -28.93
C MET A 1 52.75 3.89 -28.45
N ALA A 2 51.68 3.99 -27.66
CA ALA A 2 50.87 2.84 -27.26
C ALA A 2 49.76 2.63 -28.30
N PRO A 3 49.46 1.39 -28.73
CA PRO A 3 48.48 1.18 -29.78
C PRO A 3 47.09 1.51 -29.25
N ARG A 4 46.40 2.43 -29.92
CA ARG A 4 44.96 2.66 -29.78
C ARG A 4 44.23 1.40 -30.24
N VAL A 5 43.98 0.47 -29.31
CA VAL A 5 42.94 -0.54 -29.50
C VAL A 5 41.62 0.19 -29.34
N PHE A 6 40.86 0.28 -30.43
CA PHE A 6 39.49 0.78 -30.46
C PHE A 6 38.68 0.11 -29.34
N LEU A 7 38.42 0.82 -28.25
CA LEU A 7 37.40 0.47 -27.27
C LEU A 7 36.06 0.59 -27.99
N PRO A 8 35.30 -0.51 -28.23
CA PRO A 8 33.89 -0.38 -28.55
C PRO A 8 33.25 0.39 -27.39
N SER A 9 32.32 1.31 -27.67
CA SER A 9 31.64 2.10 -26.63
C SER A 9 31.26 1.21 -25.44
N LEU A 10 31.55 1.60 -24.19
CA LEU A 10 31.24 0.83 -22.97
C LEU A 10 29.81 0.25 -22.93
N ARG A 11 28.86 0.91 -23.61
CA ARG A 11 27.48 0.43 -23.87
C ARG A 11 27.41 -0.98 -24.49
N ALA A 12 28.39 -1.37 -25.30
CA ALA A 12 28.46 -2.66 -25.96
C ALA A 12 29.11 -3.76 -25.10
N ILE A 13 29.82 -3.40 -24.03
CA ILE A 13 30.43 -4.33 -23.06
C ILE A 13 29.42 -4.66 -21.95
N LEU A 14 28.65 -3.66 -21.53
CA LEU A 14 27.62 -3.77 -20.49
C LEU A 14 26.23 -4.13 -21.05
N SER A 15 26.13 -4.56 -22.31
CA SER A 15 24.86 -5.08 -22.81
C SER A 15 24.54 -6.40 -22.09
N PRO A 16 23.26 -6.63 -21.68
CA PRO A 16 22.84 -7.88 -21.03
C PRO A 16 23.24 -9.14 -21.82
N SER A 17 23.46 -9.01 -23.14
CA SER A 17 23.85 -10.08 -24.05
C SER A 17 25.31 -10.53 -24.01
N ARG A 18 26.28 -9.74 -23.48
CA ARG A 18 27.72 -10.12 -23.44
C ARG A 18 28.27 -10.43 -22.04
N SER A 19 27.62 -9.93 -21.00
CA SER A 19 28.06 -10.06 -19.61
C SER A 19 27.92 -11.46 -18.96
N PRO A 20 26.95 -12.33 -19.33
CA PRO A 20 26.85 -13.68 -18.76
C PRO A 20 28.10 -14.52 -19.01
N VAL A 21 28.77 -14.31 -20.15
CA VAL A 21 29.95 -15.07 -20.56
C VAL A 21 31.16 -14.77 -19.68
N VAL A 22 31.31 -13.54 -19.19
CA VAL A 22 32.45 -13.15 -18.33
C VAL A 22 32.26 -13.70 -16.92
N SER A 23 31.05 -13.59 -16.35
CA SER A 23 30.74 -14.08 -15.00
C SER A 23 30.86 -15.61 -14.89
N LEU A 24 30.43 -16.35 -15.91
CA LEU A 24 30.56 -17.81 -15.95
C LEU A 24 32.02 -18.29 -15.99
N ARG A 25 32.96 -17.49 -16.55
CA ARG A 25 34.39 -17.85 -16.55
C ARG A 25 34.97 -17.86 -15.14
N ILE A 26 34.64 -16.86 -14.32
CA ILE A 26 35.14 -16.74 -12.94
C ILE A 26 34.53 -17.81 -12.03
N ILE A 27 33.24 -18.11 -12.21
CA ILE A 27 32.56 -19.20 -11.48
C ILE A 27 33.21 -20.56 -11.83
N ASN A 28 33.50 -20.80 -13.10
CA ASN A 28 34.15 -22.05 -13.53
C ASN A 28 35.59 -22.21 -13.02
N LYS A 29 36.30 -21.12 -12.70
CA LYS A 29 37.63 -21.18 -12.07
C LYS A 29 37.58 -21.64 -10.60
N ASN A 30 36.41 -21.59 -9.95
CA ASN A 30 36.21 -21.99 -8.56
C ASN A 30 37.25 -21.36 -7.60
N LEU A 31 37.41 -20.04 -7.65
CA LEU A 31 38.40 -19.30 -6.87
C LEU A 31 37.94 -19.17 -5.40
N PRO A 32 38.86 -19.19 -4.42
CA PRO A 32 38.52 -18.97 -3.02
C PRO A 32 38.20 -17.49 -2.75
N LEU A 33 37.17 -17.22 -1.94
CA LEU A 33 36.88 -15.91 -1.40
C LEU A 33 37.51 -15.80 0.00
N ARG A 34 38.49 -14.91 0.18
CA ARG A 34 39.24 -14.78 1.44
C ARG A 34 38.94 -13.45 2.10
N ARG A 35 38.51 -13.50 3.37
CA ARG A 35 38.38 -12.32 4.23
C ARG A 35 39.74 -11.96 4.83
N GLU A 36 40.14 -10.71 4.69
CA GLU A 36 41.32 -10.12 5.31
C GLU A 36 40.85 -8.96 6.20
N GLU A 37 41.36 -8.91 7.43
CA GLU A 37 41.18 -7.77 8.33
C GLU A 37 42.44 -6.91 8.26
N VAL A 38 42.25 -5.62 7.97
CA VAL A 38 43.34 -4.65 7.81
C VAL A 38 43.06 -3.41 8.66
N SER A 39 44.11 -2.65 8.96
CA SER A 39 43.93 -1.32 9.55
C SER A 39 43.38 -0.34 8.51
N ARG A 40 42.75 0.73 8.98
CA ARG A 40 42.27 1.82 8.13
C ARG A 40 43.36 2.46 7.28
N GLU A 41 44.55 2.65 7.84
CA GLU A 41 45.68 3.25 7.13
C GLU A 41 46.11 2.36 5.96
N GLU A 42 46.16 1.05 6.18
CA GLU A 42 46.50 0.08 5.15
C GLU A 42 45.43 0.00 4.06
N ALA A 43 44.15 -0.04 4.44
CA ALA A 43 43.04 0.03 3.48
C ALA A 43 43.11 1.32 2.64
N GLN A 44 43.35 2.47 3.27
CA GLN A 44 43.46 3.75 2.59
C GLN A 44 44.64 3.79 1.61
N ARG A 45 45.79 3.22 2.00
CA ARG A 45 46.97 3.10 1.12
C ARG A 45 46.65 2.27 -0.12
N ARG A 46 46.10 1.06 0.05
CA ARG A 46 45.75 0.17 -1.06
C ARG A 46 44.71 0.79 -2.00
N ILE A 47 43.69 1.47 -1.47
CA ILE A 47 42.67 2.13 -2.30
C ILE A 47 43.28 3.28 -3.12
N LYS A 48 44.23 4.05 -2.55
CA LYS A 48 44.95 5.11 -3.27
C LYS A 48 45.82 4.55 -4.39
N GLU A 49 46.47 3.41 -4.18
CA GLU A 49 47.30 2.74 -5.19
C GLU A 49 46.49 2.34 -6.43
N ILE A 50 45.25 1.88 -6.26
CA ILE A 50 44.36 1.52 -7.39
C ILE A 50 43.53 2.69 -7.93
N ASN A 51 43.69 3.89 -7.35
CA ASN A 51 43.00 5.12 -7.76
C ASN A 51 41.46 5.00 -7.80
N GLU A 52 40.87 4.43 -6.75
CA GLU A 52 39.41 4.27 -6.58
C GLU A 52 38.83 5.29 -5.57
N PRO A 53 38.51 6.53 -5.99
CA PRO A 53 38.14 7.61 -5.07
C PRO A 53 36.85 7.33 -4.29
N TYR A 54 35.89 6.59 -4.86
CA TYR A 54 34.64 6.27 -4.18
C TYR A 54 34.84 5.34 -2.98
N LYS A 55 35.80 4.40 -3.06
CA LYS A 55 36.13 3.51 -1.94
C LYS A 55 36.76 4.29 -0.78
N LEU A 56 37.49 5.38 -1.05
CA LEU A 56 38.01 6.27 0.00
C LEU A 56 36.86 6.97 0.75
N GLU A 57 35.89 7.53 0.02
CA GLU A 57 34.72 8.16 0.63
C GLU A 57 33.85 7.16 1.41
N ILE A 58 33.78 5.89 0.97
CA ILE A 58 33.12 4.83 1.74
C ILE A 58 33.90 4.56 3.02
N LEU A 59 35.22 4.37 2.93
CA LEU A 59 36.10 4.09 4.06
C LEU A 59 36.00 5.16 5.15
N GLU A 60 35.97 6.44 4.77
CA GLU A 60 35.78 7.57 5.69
C GLU A 60 34.46 7.48 6.47
N GLY A 61 33.42 6.89 5.88
CA GLY A 61 32.12 6.68 6.52
C GLY A 61 32.06 5.47 7.47
N ILE A 62 33.00 4.53 7.36
CA ILE A 62 33.06 3.34 8.24
C ILE A 62 33.62 3.78 9.58
N LYS A 63 32.87 3.60 10.66
CA LYS A 63 33.30 3.98 12.04
C LYS A 63 33.85 2.82 12.87
N SER A 64 33.63 1.58 12.42
CA SER A 64 34.06 0.36 13.10
C SER A 64 35.41 -0.13 12.60
N GLU A 65 36.19 -0.73 13.50
CA GLU A 65 37.42 -1.47 13.21
C GLU A 65 37.20 -2.95 13.63
N PRO A 66 37.90 -3.92 13.02
CA PRO A 66 38.85 -3.77 11.91
C PRO A 66 38.15 -3.55 10.55
N ILE A 67 38.86 -2.97 9.58
CA ILE A 67 38.37 -2.84 8.21
C ILE A 67 38.52 -4.17 7.50
N THR A 68 37.45 -4.65 6.87
CA THR A 68 37.43 -5.93 6.16
C THR A 68 37.57 -5.75 4.66
N ILE A 69 38.45 -6.53 4.06
CA ILE A 69 38.65 -6.66 2.62
C ILE A 69 38.34 -8.11 2.22
N TYR A 70 37.62 -8.28 1.12
CA TYR A 70 37.36 -9.60 0.53
C TYR A 70 38.10 -9.75 -0.78
N HIS A 71 38.88 -10.82 -0.90
CA HIS A 71 39.61 -11.20 -2.10
C HIS A 71 38.89 -12.29 -2.87
N ILE A 72 38.87 -12.20 -4.20
CA ILE A 72 38.46 -13.28 -5.11
C ILE A 72 39.73 -13.84 -5.76
N GLY A 73 40.22 -14.97 -5.24
CA GLY A 73 41.53 -15.49 -5.61
C GLY A 73 42.64 -14.47 -5.35
N ASP A 74 43.57 -14.33 -6.30
CA ASP A 74 44.56 -13.25 -6.35
C ASP A 74 44.22 -12.20 -7.43
N GLU A 75 43.05 -12.33 -8.06
CA GLU A 75 42.69 -11.56 -9.26
C GLU A 75 42.01 -10.23 -8.93
N TRP A 76 41.31 -10.14 -7.79
CA TRP A 76 40.52 -8.96 -7.44
C TRP A 76 40.21 -8.90 -5.95
N TRP A 77 39.99 -7.69 -5.41
CA TRP A 77 39.55 -7.48 -4.03
C TRP A 77 38.57 -6.31 -3.91
N ASP A 78 37.73 -6.36 -2.87
CA ASP A 78 36.79 -5.30 -2.53
C ASP A 78 36.74 -4.94 -1.05
N LEU A 79 36.31 -3.71 -0.79
CA LEU A 79 35.98 -3.22 0.54
C LEU A 79 34.54 -3.65 0.86
N CYS A 80 34.38 -4.69 1.69
CA CYS A 80 33.07 -5.26 2.02
C CYS A 80 33.06 -5.83 3.44
N ALA A 81 31.92 -5.69 4.14
CA ALA A 81 31.71 -6.29 5.46
C ALA A 81 31.42 -7.80 5.42
N GLY A 82 30.89 -8.30 4.30
CA GLY A 82 30.46 -9.70 4.15
C GLY A 82 29.17 -10.04 4.93
N PRO A 83 28.87 -11.34 5.12
CA PRO A 83 29.64 -12.51 4.68
C PRO A 83 29.53 -12.80 3.18
N HIS A 84 30.39 -13.71 2.69
CA HIS A 84 30.39 -14.21 1.31
C HIS A 84 30.43 -15.75 1.31
N VAL A 85 30.08 -16.36 0.17
CA VAL A 85 30.35 -17.80 -0.11
C VAL A 85 31.83 -18.09 -0.03
N GLU A 86 32.23 -19.33 0.25
CA GLU A 86 33.66 -19.66 0.40
C GLU A 86 34.38 -19.70 -0.94
N ARG A 87 33.67 -20.09 -2.01
CA ARG A 87 34.24 -20.20 -3.35
C ARG A 87 33.31 -19.68 -4.44
N THR A 88 33.88 -19.14 -5.52
CA THR A 88 33.08 -18.68 -6.68
C THR A 88 32.30 -19.80 -7.35
N GLY A 89 32.73 -21.06 -7.20
CA GLY A 89 32.05 -22.23 -7.77
C GLY A 89 30.77 -22.63 -7.05
N GLU A 90 30.53 -22.14 -5.83
CA GLU A 90 29.27 -22.35 -5.09
C GLU A 90 28.11 -21.53 -5.67
N LEU A 91 28.42 -20.48 -6.44
CA LEU A 91 27.40 -19.70 -7.12
C LEU A 91 26.67 -20.58 -8.16
N PRO A 92 25.34 -20.71 -8.06
CA PRO A 92 24.58 -21.64 -8.88
C PRO A 92 24.63 -21.23 -10.36
N LYS A 93 25.14 -22.15 -11.18
CA LYS A 93 25.26 -21.93 -12.62
C LYS A 93 23.86 -21.83 -13.23
N GLY A 94 23.51 -20.65 -13.72
CA GLY A 94 22.17 -20.37 -14.26
C GLY A 94 21.13 -19.95 -13.22
N GLY A 95 21.53 -19.77 -11.95
CA GLY A 95 20.69 -19.21 -10.88
C GLY A 95 20.77 -17.68 -10.75
N PHE A 96 21.55 -17.00 -11.60
CA PHE A 96 21.68 -15.55 -11.57
C PHE A 96 21.56 -14.93 -12.97
N GLU A 97 21.10 -13.68 -13.03
CA GLU A 97 20.94 -12.93 -14.27
C GLU A 97 21.12 -11.43 -14.04
N LEU A 98 21.63 -10.72 -15.05
CA LEU A 98 21.64 -9.26 -15.08
C LEU A 98 20.35 -8.74 -15.71
N GLU A 99 19.72 -7.79 -15.06
CA GLU A 99 18.37 -7.33 -15.43
C GLU A 99 18.40 -6.06 -16.27
N ALA A 100 18.86 -4.96 -15.69
CA ALA A 100 18.74 -3.63 -16.27
C ALA A 100 19.95 -2.77 -15.91
N VAL A 101 20.23 -1.79 -16.75
CA VAL A 101 21.24 -0.75 -16.48
C VAL A 101 20.50 0.57 -16.29
N ALA A 102 20.77 1.26 -15.19
CA ALA A 102 20.20 2.57 -14.88
C ALA A 102 21.31 3.57 -14.52
N GLY A 103 21.04 4.85 -14.70
CA GLY A 103 21.87 5.92 -14.14
C GLY A 103 21.54 6.11 -12.65
N ALA A 104 22.56 6.33 -11.83
CA ALA A 104 22.39 6.73 -10.43
C ALA A 104 23.46 7.75 -10.05
N TYR A 105 23.09 8.74 -9.26
CA TYR A 105 24.04 9.73 -8.78
C TYR A 105 24.69 9.28 -7.46
N TRP A 106 25.97 9.58 -7.29
CA TRP A 106 26.69 9.23 -6.07
C TRP A 106 26.04 9.89 -4.85
N ARG A 107 25.78 9.10 -3.78
CA ARG A 107 24.99 9.49 -2.59
C ARG A 107 23.57 10.02 -2.88
N GLY A 108 23.06 9.87 -4.11
CA GLY A 108 21.76 10.41 -4.53
C GLY A 108 21.73 11.93 -4.73
N ASP A 109 22.91 12.55 -4.92
CA ASP A 109 23.06 13.99 -5.18
C ASP A 109 23.33 14.25 -6.67
N GLU A 110 22.38 14.93 -7.33
CA GLU A 110 22.37 15.20 -8.78
C GLU A 110 23.53 16.11 -9.22
N ASN A 111 24.15 16.84 -8.30
CA ASN A 111 25.34 17.66 -8.57
C ASN A 111 26.64 16.84 -8.58
N ARG A 112 26.60 15.58 -8.17
CA ARG A 112 27.76 14.68 -8.15
C ARG A 112 27.80 13.82 -9.42
N GLN A 113 28.89 13.08 -9.58
CA GLN A 113 29.10 12.23 -10.74
C GLN A 113 27.94 11.22 -10.91
N MET A 114 27.40 11.15 -12.13
CA MET A 114 26.48 10.09 -12.53
C MET A 114 27.25 8.79 -12.73
N LEU A 115 26.81 7.74 -12.05
CA LEU A 115 27.31 6.38 -12.09
C LEU A 115 26.36 5.48 -12.88
N GLN A 116 26.90 4.37 -13.40
CA GLN A 116 26.11 3.32 -14.04
C GLN A 116 25.81 2.23 -13.00
N ARG A 117 24.52 2.01 -12.72
CA ARG A 117 24.04 0.95 -11.86
C ARG A 117 23.58 -0.22 -12.71
N VAL A 118 24.19 -1.38 -12.50
CA VAL A 118 23.77 -2.64 -13.14
C VAL A 118 22.98 -3.45 -12.10
N TYR A 119 21.71 -3.69 -12.38
CA TYR A 119 20.86 -4.55 -11.56
C TYR A 119 21.05 -6.01 -11.96
N GLY A 120 21.03 -6.89 -10.98
CA GLY A 120 21.07 -8.33 -11.16
C GLY A 120 20.33 -9.03 -10.02
N THR A 121 19.95 -10.27 -10.26
CA THR A 121 19.31 -11.15 -9.27
C THR A 121 20.09 -12.45 -9.19
N ALA A 122 20.11 -13.08 -8.01
CA ALA A 122 20.69 -14.41 -7.80
C ALA A 122 19.76 -15.25 -6.91
N TRP A 123 19.69 -16.53 -7.21
CA TRP A 123 18.81 -17.54 -6.61
C TRP A 123 19.59 -18.85 -6.46
N GLU A 124 19.20 -19.71 -5.52
CA GLU A 124 19.91 -20.97 -5.25
C GLU A 124 19.78 -21.98 -6.41
N SER A 125 18.73 -21.84 -7.24
CA SER A 125 18.50 -22.74 -8.38
C SER A 125 17.98 -22.00 -9.62
N ALA A 126 18.11 -22.66 -10.79
CA ALA A 126 17.59 -22.14 -12.05
C ALA A 126 16.04 -22.12 -12.07
N GLU A 127 15.41 -23.03 -11.35
CA GLU A 127 13.96 -23.11 -11.17
C GLU A 127 13.42 -21.91 -10.38
N GLN A 128 14.09 -21.54 -9.28
CA GLN A 128 13.75 -20.34 -8.51
C GLN A 128 13.89 -19.07 -9.36
N LEU A 129 14.97 -18.96 -10.14
CA LEU A 129 15.14 -17.84 -11.08
C LEU A 129 14.02 -17.81 -12.13
N LYS A 130 13.62 -18.98 -12.66
CA LYS A 130 12.51 -19.07 -13.62
C LYS A 130 11.18 -18.64 -13.01
N GLU A 131 10.90 -19.03 -11.77
CA GLU A 131 9.70 -18.61 -11.06
C GLU A 131 9.70 -17.10 -10.76
N TYR A 132 10.83 -16.55 -10.33
CA TYR A 132 11.00 -15.11 -10.17
C TYR A 132 10.70 -14.35 -11.48
N LYS A 133 11.19 -14.85 -12.62
CA LYS A 133 10.89 -14.27 -13.93
C LYS A 133 9.39 -14.31 -14.24
N ARG A 134 8.73 -15.44 -13.97
CA ARG A 134 7.28 -15.59 -14.16
C ARG A 134 6.51 -14.55 -13.34
N LEU A 135 6.87 -14.37 -12.07
CA LEU A 135 6.26 -13.36 -11.19
C LEU A 135 6.52 -11.94 -11.69
N LYS A 136 7.73 -11.65 -12.18
CA LYS A 136 8.09 -10.34 -12.73
C LYS A 136 7.31 -10.04 -14.02
N GLU A 137 7.15 -11.02 -14.90
CA GLU A 137 6.32 -10.90 -16.11
C GLU A 137 4.84 -10.68 -15.76
N GLU A 138 4.34 -11.36 -14.73
CA GLU A 138 2.98 -11.15 -14.23
C GLU A 138 2.82 -9.73 -13.65
N ALA A 139 3.79 -9.24 -12.88
CA ALA A 139 3.80 -7.88 -12.36
C ALA A 139 3.83 -6.82 -13.49
N LEU A 140 4.67 -7.02 -14.51
CA LEU A 140 4.73 -6.16 -15.69
C LEU A 140 3.42 -6.18 -16.50
N ARG A 141 2.73 -7.33 -16.55
CA ARG A 141 1.41 -7.43 -17.16
C ARG A 141 0.37 -6.61 -16.37
N ARG A 142 0.52 -6.48 -15.05
CA ARG A 142 -0.39 -5.71 -14.19
C ARG A 142 -0.01 -4.25 -14.00
N ASP A 143 1.11 -3.81 -14.58
CA ASP A 143 1.60 -2.43 -14.46
C ASP A 143 0.54 -1.39 -14.88
N HIS A 144 0.13 -0.56 -13.91
CA HIS A 144 -0.91 0.46 -14.10
C HIS A 144 -0.54 1.52 -15.13
N ARG A 145 0.75 1.76 -15.41
CA ARG A 145 1.19 2.74 -16.42
C ARG A 145 0.90 2.25 -17.83
N ARG A 146 1.11 0.94 -18.05
CA ARG A 146 0.78 0.29 -19.32
C ARG A 146 -0.72 0.18 -19.48
N ILE A 147 -1.41 -0.37 -18.49
CA ILE A 147 -2.86 -0.57 -18.55
C ILE A 147 -3.60 0.78 -18.61
N GLY A 148 -3.15 1.77 -17.83
CA GLY A 148 -3.72 3.12 -17.84
C GLY A 148 -3.65 3.78 -19.21
N LYS A 149 -2.55 3.57 -19.95
CA LYS A 149 -2.42 4.01 -21.34
C LYS A 149 -3.30 3.19 -22.28
N ASP A 150 -3.26 1.85 -22.19
CA ASP A 150 -4.05 0.95 -23.05
C ASP A 150 -5.56 1.21 -22.94
N LEU A 151 -6.04 1.55 -21.73
CA LEU A 151 -7.45 1.83 -21.44
C LEU A 151 -7.80 3.33 -21.51
N ASN A 152 -6.84 4.20 -21.84
CA ASN A 152 -7.02 5.64 -21.92
C ASN A 152 -7.60 6.26 -20.63
N LEU A 153 -7.02 5.90 -19.48
CA LEU A 153 -7.46 6.35 -18.16
C LEU A 153 -6.76 7.64 -17.73
N PHE A 154 -5.45 7.75 -17.96
CA PHE A 154 -4.65 8.91 -17.60
C PHE A 154 -3.39 9.00 -18.45
N SER A 155 -2.73 10.16 -18.39
CA SER A 155 -1.37 10.36 -18.91
C SER A 155 -0.53 11.21 -17.95
N ILE A 156 0.79 11.18 -18.14
CA ILE A 156 1.74 12.13 -17.53
C ILE A 156 2.44 12.80 -18.71
N GLN A 157 2.31 14.11 -18.82
CA GLN A 157 2.81 14.89 -19.95
C GLN A 157 4.13 15.55 -19.55
N GLU A 158 5.23 15.12 -20.16
CA GLU A 158 6.57 15.64 -19.81
C GLU A 158 6.66 17.16 -19.98
N GLU A 159 6.00 17.70 -21.01
CA GLU A 159 5.94 19.15 -21.29
C GLU A 159 5.24 19.95 -20.19
N ALA A 160 4.31 19.32 -19.45
CA ALA A 160 3.61 19.97 -18.33
C ALA A 160 4.34 19.81 -16.99
N GLY A 161 5.27 18.86 -16.90
CA GLY A 161 6.02 18.53 -15.70
C GLY A 161 5.82 17.08 -15.25
N GLY A 162 6.94 16.44 -14.86
CA GLY A 162 6.93 15.07 -14.36
C GLY A 162 6.08 14.89 -13.11
N GLY A 163 5.40 13.75 -13.01
CA GLY A 163 4.56 13.40 -11.85
C GLY A 163 3.18 14.07 -11.81
N LEU A 164 2.86 14.93 -12.77
CA LEU A 164 1.54 15.56 -12.89
C LEU A 164 0.60 14.69 -13.73
N VAL A 165 -0.44 14.16 -13.08
CA VAL A 165 -1.39 13.21 -13.69
C VAL A 165 -2.52 13.95 -14.39
N PHE A 166 -2.69 13.68 -15.68
CA PHE A 166 -3.81 14.14 -16.49
C PHE A 166 -4.86 13.03 -16.56
N TRP A 167 -5.99 13.25 -15.89
CA TRP A 167 -7.10 12.32 -15.90
C TRP A 167 -7.91 12.45 -17.20
N HIS A 168 -7.99 11.37 -17.97
CA HIS A 168 -8.78 11.33 -19.21
C HIS A 168 -10.25 11.01 -18.88
N PRO A 169 -11.22 11.21 -19.78
CA PRO A 169 -12.64 11.04 -19.46
C PRO A 169 -13.00 9.71 -18.75
N LYS A 170 -12.38 8.59 -19.16
CA LYS A 170 -12.58 7.28 -18.54
C LYS A 170 -11.98 7.19 -17.14
N GLY A 171 -10.77 7.71 -16.93
CA GLY A 171 -10.20 7.77 -15.57
C GLY A 171 -10.92 8.78 -14.67
N ALA A 172 -11.40 9.89 -15.24
CA ALA A 172 -12.11 10.93 -14.52
C ALA A 172 -13.47 10.45 -13.99
N ILE A 173 -14.25 9.71 -14.79
CA ILE A 173 -15.54 9.16 -14.31
C ILE A 173 -15.33 8.14 -13.18
N MET A 174 -14.33 7.28 -13.32
CA MET A 174 -13.94 6.35 -12.26
C MET A 174 -13.51 7.08 -10.99
N ARG A 175 -12.70 8.14 -11.12
CA ARG A 175 -12.28 8.99 -9.99
C ARG A 175 -13.48 9.64 -9.31
N HIS A 176 -14.40 10.19 -10.09
CA HIS A 176 -15.64 10.78 -9.59
C HIS A 176 -16.48 9.77 -8.77
N LEU A 177 -16.63 8.53 -9.24
CA LEU A 177 -17.35 7.48 -8.51
C LEU A 177 -16.70 7.16 -7.15
N ILE A 178 -15.36 7.11 -7.10
CA ILE A 178 -14.62 6.90 -5.85
C ILE A 178 -14.81 8.10 -4.90
N GLU A 179 -14.69 9.32 -5.43
CA GLU A 179 -14.87 10.55 -4.66
C GLU A 179 -16.29 10.67 -4.09
N ASP A 180 -17.30 10.29 -4.84
CA ASP A 180 -18.69 10.34 -4.40
C ASP A 180 -19.00 9.27 -3.37
N TYR A 181 -18.52 8.04 -3.57
CA TYR A 181 -18.58 7.02 -2.53
C TYR A 181 -17.91 7.52 -1.24
N TRP A 182 -16.70 8.08 -1.38
CA TRP A 182 -15.95 8.63 -0.28
C TRP A 182 -16.73 9.71 0.49
N LYS A 183 -17.30 10.70 -0.21
CA LYS A 183 -18.12 11.76 0.41
C LYS A 183 -19.34 11.17 1.11
N SER A 184 -20.04 10.24 0.45
CA SER A 184 -21.26 9.64 0.98
C SER A 184 -21.02 8.90 2.30
N VAL A 185 -19.90 8.16 2.40
CA VAL A 185 -19.50 7.47 3.64
C VAL A 185 -19.17 8.48 4.72
N HIS A 186 -18.41 9.53 4.41
CA HIS A 186 -18.05 10.54 5.41
C HIS A 186 -19.26 11.29 5.96
N LEU A 187 -20.18 11.72 5.09
CA LEU A 187 -21.41 12.37 5.49
C LEU A 187 -22.30 11.46 6.34
N ARG A 188 -22.38 10.16 6.00
CA ARG A 188 -23.12 9.15 6.78
C ARG A 188 -22.53 8.95 8.18
N GLU A 189 -21.20 8.97 8.29
CA GLU A 189 -20.47 8.81 9.54
C GLU A 189 -20.32 10.11 10.34
N GLY A 190 -21.04 11.18 9.97
CA GLY A 190 -21.07 12.45 10.71
C GLY A 190 -19.82 13.30 10.56
N TYR A 191 -19.09 13.16 9.45
CA TYR A 191 -18.06 14.12 9.05
C TYR A 191 -18.67 15.29 8.30
N GLU A 192 -18.14 16.48 8.54
CA GLU A 192 -18.47 17.69 7.80
C GLU A 192 -17.40 17.94 6.73
N LEU A 193 -17.84 18.24 5.51
CA LEU A 193 -16.94 18.52 4.41
C LEU A 193 -16.44 19.95 4.46
N ILE A 194 -15.14 20.15 4.31
CA ILE A 194 -14.52 21.47 4.20
C ILE A 194 -13.68 21.56 2.92
N TYR A 195 -13.46 22.78 2.46
CA TYR A 195 -12.62 23.09 1.30
C TYR A 195 -11.64 24.18 1.71
N SER A 196 -10.34 23.93 1.51
CA SER A 196 -9.29 24.89 1.88
C SER A 196 -8.42 25.30 0.68
N PRO A 197 -7.76 26.47 0.74
CA PRO A 197 -6.89 26.95 -0.34
C PRO A 197 -5.70 26.03 -0.64
N HIS A 198 -5.10 26.19 -1.82
CA HIS A 198 -3.91 25.43 -2.26
C HIS A 198 -2.58 26.08 -1.86
N VAL A 199 -2.61 27.35 -1.47
CA VAL A 199 -1.43 28.17 -1.15
C VAL A 199 -1.68 28.93 0.15
N ALA A 200 -0.63 29.14 0.93
CA ALA A 200 -0.66 29.99 2.12
C ALA A 200 0.66 30.72 2.31
N LYS A 201 0.63 31.78 3.15
CA LYS A 201 1.83 32.48 3.60
C LYS A 201 2.81 31.50 4.26
N LEU A 202 4.10 31.74 4.04
CA LEU A 202 5.17 30.89 4.56
C LEU A 202 5.10 30.71 6.08
N ASP A 203 4.67 31.74 6.80
CA ASP A 203 4.61 31.73 8.27
C ASP A 203 3.60 30.71 8.82
N LEU A 204 2.56 30.36 8.07
CA LEU A 204 1.66 29.26 8.46
C LEU A 204 2.43 27.93 8.53
N TRP A 205 3.30 27.69 7.55
CA TRP A 205 4.11 26.47 7.47
C TRP A 205 5.23 26.45 8.50
N LYS A 206 5.84 27.61 8.80
CA LYS A 206 6.80 27.76 9.91
C LYS A 206 6.14 27.47 11.25
N THR A 207 4.98 28.08 11.52
CA THR A 207 4.21 27.86 12.76
C THR A 207 3.91 26.38 12.93
N SER A 208 3.46 25.72 11.86
CA SER A 208 3.17 24.29 11.88
C SER A 208 4.41 23.37 12.00
N GLY A 209 5.62 23.88 11.79
CA GLY A 209 6.86 23.09 11.70
C GLY A 209 7.11 22.39 10.38
N HIS A 210 6.13 22.37 9.47
CA HIS A 210 6.28 21.71 8.18
C HIS A 210 7.39 22.33 7.34
N PHE A 211 7.61 23.66 7.46
CA PHE A 211 8.70 24.29 6.74
C PHE A 211 10.07 23.73 7.13
N ASP A 212 10.30 23.40 8.40
CA ASP A 212 11.61 22.91 8.86
C ASP A 212 11.83 21.46 8.44
N PHE A 213 10.80 20.60 8.58
CA PHE A 213 10.91 19.17 8.28
C PHE A 213 10.75 18.81 6.80
N TYR A 214 9.93 19.57 6.06
CA TYR A 214 9.58 19.27 4.68
C TYR A 214 10.22 20.22 3.66
N ARG A 215 11.14 21.11 4.06
CA ARG A 215 11.74 22.13 3.18
C ARG A 215 12.21 21.56 1.84
N GLU A 216 13.02 20.50 1.89
CA GLU A 216 13.62 19.85 0.72
C GLU A 216 12.58 19.14 -0.17
N ASN A 217 11.39 18.94 0.37
CA ASN A 217 10.30 18.18 -0.19
C ASN A 217 9.11 19.09 -0.56
N MET A 218 9.25 20.41 -0.48
CA MET A 218 8.25 21.40 -0.85
C MET A 218 8.66 22.06 -2.16
N PHE A 219 7.68 22.49 -2.96
CA PHE A 219 7.96 23.31 -4.14
C PHE A 219 8.58 24.64 -3.70
N ASP A 220 9.34 25.26 -4.60
CA ASP A 220 9.92 26.57 -4.34
C ASP A 220 8.85 27.62 -4.00
N GLN A 221 9.27 28.58 -3.18
CA GLN A 221 8.41 29.65 -2.70
C GLN A 221 8.08 30.63 -3.82
N MET A 222 6.83 31.08 -3.86
CA MET A 222 6.38 32.16 -4.73
C MET A 222 6.49 33.48 -3.97
N GLN A 223 7.33 34.40 -4.44
CA GLN A 223 7.39 35.75 -3.88
C GLN A 223 6.29 36.61 -4.50
N ILE A 224 5.38 37.11 -3.67
CA ILE A 224 4.30 38.00 -4.07
C ILE A 224 4.42 39.25 -3.21
N GLU A 225 4.77 40.37 -3.84
CA GLU A 225 5.09 41.63 -3.15
C GLU A 225 6.20 41.42 -2.11
N ASN A 226 5.92 41.67 -0.84
CA ASN A 226 6.86 41.50 0.28
C ASN A 226 6.59 40.22 1.09
N GLU A 227 5.77 39.31 0.57
CA GLU A 227 5.39 38.07 1.25
C GLU A 227 5.78 36.83 0.45
N SER A 228 6.24 35.81 1.16
CA SER A 228 6.52 34.50 0.59
C SER A 228 5.31 33.59 0.73
N TYR A 229 4.84 33.06 -0.39
CA TYR A 229 3.77 32.08 -0.47
C TYR A 229 4.31 30.71 -0.81
N GLN A 230 3.59 29.69 -0.37
CA GLN A 230 4.02 28.31 -0.48
C GLN A 230 2.83 27.41 -0.78
N LEU A 231 2.98 26.55 -1.78
CA LEU A 231 2.01 25.51 -2.09
C LEU A 231 1.94 24.52 -0.93
N ARG A 232 0.71 24.08 -0.62
CA ARG A 232 0.46 23.22 0.53
C ARG A 232 1.06 21.81 0.36
N PRO A 233 1.95 21.36 1.25
CA PRO A 233 2.38 19.96 1.28
C PRO A 233 1.39 19.06 2.02
N MET A 234 0.51 19.65 2.84
CA MET A 234 -0.49 18.98 3.68
C MET A 234 -1.68 19.91 3.96
N ASN A 235 -2.83 19.33 4.28
CA ASN A 235 -4.08 20.08 4.55
C ASN A 235 -4.19 20.57 6.01
N CYS A 236 -3.47 19.92 6.94
CA CYS A 236 -3.68 20.07 8.38
C CYS A 236 -3.63 21.52 8.88
N PRO A 237 -2.65 22.37 8.47
CA PRO A 237 -2.62 23.76 8.91
C PRO A 237 -3.85 24.57 8.50
N PHE A 238 -4.53 24.23 7.40
CA PHE A 238 -5.78 24.89 7.02
C PHE A 238 -6.96 24.46 7.88
N HIS A 239 -7.06 23.17 8.21
CA HIS A 239 -8.11 22.67 9.10
C HIS A 239 -8.00 23.33 10.48
N ILE A 240 -6.77 23.54 10.94
CA ILE A 240 -6.48 24.31 12.15
C ILE A 240 -6.95 25.76 12.04
N THR A 241 -6.72 26.43 10.92
CA THR A 241 -7.23 27.81 10.75
C THR A 241 -8.75 27.89 10.78
N VAL A 242 -9.45 26.89 10.26
CA VAL A 242 -10.91 26.78 10.37
C VAL A 242 -11.33 26.61 11.83
N TYR A 243 -10.64 25.75 12.59
CA TYR A 243 -10.89 25.63 14.03
C TYR A 243 -10.67 26.94 14.78
N LYS A 244 -9.61 27.70 14.47
CA LYS A 244 -9.30 28.95 15.18
C LYS A 244 -10.30 30.08 14.94
N ASP A 245 -11.16 29.97 13.94
CA ASP A 245 -12.14 31.01 13.61
C ASP A 245 -13.29 31.09 14.64
N GLY A 246 -13.51 30.02 15.42
CA GLY A 246 -14.57 29.95 16.43
C GLY A 246 -14.06 29.75 17.87
N MET A 247 -14.93 30.06 18.84
CA MET A 247 -14.79 29.58 20.22
C MET A 247 -15.54 28.26 20.37
N HIS A 248 -14.88 27.24 20.93
CA HIS A 248 -15.42 25.89 21.05
C HIS A 248 -15.58 25.48 22.50
N SER A 249 -16.67 24.79 22.81
CA SER A 249 -16.96 24.13 24.08
C SER A 249 -16.64 22.63 23.99
N TYR A 250 -16.42 22.00 25.14
CA TYR A 250 -16.32 20.55 25.24
C TYR A 250 -17.55 19.81 24.69
N ARG A 251 -18.71 20.49 24.62
CA ARG A 251 -19.96 19.96 24.08
C ARG A 251 -19.99 19.89 22.55
N ASP A 252 -19.17 20.71 21.90
CA ASP A 252 -19.08 20.74 20.43
C ASP A 252 -18.17 19.61 19.92
N LEU A 253 -17.34 19.05 20.82
CA LEU A 253 -16.48 17.91 20.50
C LEU A 253 -17.28 16.59 20.45
N PRO A 254 -16.91 15.68 19.52
CA PRO A 254 -15.77 15.77 18.59
C PRO A 254 -16.12 16.45 17.25
N PHE A 255 -15.22 17.33 16.77
CA PHE A 255 -15.24 17.79 15.38
C PHE A 255 -14.64 16.73 14.45
N ARG A 256 -15.32 16.49 13.34
CA ARG A 256 -14.90 15.53 12.31
C ARG A 256 -14.93 16.24 10.96
N TRP A 257 -13.78 16.66 10.47
CA TRP A 257 -13.69 17.32 9.17
C TRP A 257 -13.02 16.45 8.14
N ALA A 258 -13.55 16.53 6.92
CA ALA A 258 -13.06 15.76 5.80
C ALA A 258 -12.90 16.64 4.56
N GLU A 259 -11.79 16.48 3.84
CA GLU A 259 -11.48 17.24 2.64
C GLU A 259 -10.77 16.33 1.64
N LEU A 260 -11.20 16.35 0.37
CA LEU A 260 -10.44 15.80 -0.76
C LEU A 260 -9.35 16.79 -1.19
N GLY A 261 -8.44 17.10 -0.28
CA GLY A 261 -7.50 18.21 -0.43
C GLY A 261 -6.30 17.83 -1.30
N THR A 262 -6.15 18.51 -2.44
CA THR A 262 -4.98 18.36 -3.33
C THR A 262 -3.72 18.93 -2.70
N VAL A 263 -2.70 18.11 -2.49
CA VAL A 263 -1.40 18.53 -1.92
C VAL A 263 -0.29 18.48 -2.96
N TYR A 264 0.70 19.35 -2.82
CA TYR A 264 1.84 19.48 -3.72
C TYR A 264 3.12 19.25 -2.97
N ARG A 265 3.93 18.35 -3.49
CA ARG A 265 5.05 17.77 -2.78
C ARG A 265 6.15 17.55 -3.81
N TYR A 266 7.30 18.20 -3.62
CA TYR A 266 8.45 18.08 -4.52
C TYR A 266 9.13 16.73 -4.30
N GLU A 267 8.96 15.81 -5.24
CA GLU A 267 9.70 14.55 -5.31
C GLU A 267 10.78 14.67 -6.38
N LYS A 268 11.98 14.14 -6.10
CA LYS A 268 13.07 14.15 -7.08
C LYS A 268 12.65 13.42 -8.36
N SER A 269 13.01 13.97 -9.52
CA SER A 269 12.54 13.50 -10.82
C SER A 269 12.79 12.00 -11.07
N GLY A 270 13.96 11.49 -10.64
CA GLY A 270 14.32 10.07 -10.78
C GLY A 270 13.57 9.10 -9.86
N THR A 271 12.69 9.60 -9.00
CA THR A 271 11.99 8.79 -8.01
C THR A 271 10.52 8.58 -8.31
N MET A 272 9.94 9.42 -9.18
CA MET A 272 8.52 9.36 -9.54
C MET A 272 8.19 8.08 -10.31
N HIS A 273 7.06 7.45 -9.96
CA HIS A 273 6.65 6.19 -10.56
C HIS A 273 5.14 6.12 -10.74
N GLY A 274 4.68 6.49 -11.94
CA GLY A 274 3.27 6.44 -12.32
C GLY A 274 2.37 7.07 -11.27
N LEU A 275 1.43 6.28 -10.76
CA LEU A 275 0.48 6.67 -9.73
C LEU A 275 0.88 6.27 -8.30
N PHE A 276 1.92 5.47 -8.09
CA PHE A 276 2.22 4.90 -6.76
C PHE A 276 3.02 5.81 -5.85
N ARG A 277 3.95 6.58 -6.41
CA ARG A 277 4.76 7.49 -5.61
C ARG A 277 4.11 8.86 -5.54
N VAL A 278 3.09 8.91 -4.69
CA VAL A 278 2.28 10.06 -4.29
C VAL A 278 2.02 9.91 -2.80
N ARG A 279 1.87 11.02 -2.09
CA ARG A 279 2.35 11.12 -0.71
C ARG A 279 1.26 10.97 0.35
N GLY A 280 1.42 9.99 1.25
CA GLY A 280 1.17 10.19 2.69
C GLY A 280 0.82 8.96 3.55
N PHE A 281 0.44 9.25 4.79
CA PHE A 281 0.38 8.40 5.98
C PHE A 281 -0.63 8.96 7.03
N THR A 282 -1.05 8.13 8.00
CA THR A 282 -2.00 8.45 9.09
C THR A 282 -1.16 8.66 10.34
N GLN A 283 -1.39 9.75 11.07
CA GLN A 283 -0.63 10.12 12.27
C GLN A 283 -1.57 10.70 13.33
N VAL A 284 -1.38 10.30 14.58
CA VAL A 284 -1.97 10.99 15.74
C VAL A 284 -1.01 12.12 16.10
N ASP A 285 -1.51 13.34 16.22
CA ASP A 285 -0.69 14.55 16.31
C ASP A 285 -1.06 15.38 17.54
N PHE A 286 -0.14 15.39 18.49
CA PHE A 286 -0.20 16.20 19.70
C PHE A 286 0.54 17.53 19.54
N ASN A 287 1.35 17.67 18.49
CA ASN A 287 2.30 18.77 18.31
C ASN A 287 1.64 19.96 17.59
N LEU A 288 0.77 19.73 16.61
CA LEU A 288 0.06 20.82 15.93
C LEU A 288 -0.90 21.60 16.83
N PRO A 289 -1.75 20.98 17.67
CA PRO A 289 -2.59 21.73 18.60
C PRO A 289 -1.81 22.64 19.55
N ASP A 290 -0.63 22.20 20.01
CA ASP A 290 0.26 23.01 20.84
C ASP A 290 0.84 24.20 20.06
N ARG A 291 1.46 23.94 18.91
CA ARG A 291 2.09 24.96 18.05
C ARG A 291 1.17 26.10 17.65
N PHE A 292 -0.12 25.80 17.47
CA PHE A 292 -1.13 26.79 17.09
C PHE A 292 -1.89 27.40 18.26
N GLY A 293 -1.59 26.97 19.48
CA GLY A 293 -2.26 27.42 20.70
C GLY A 293 -3.75 27.09 20.71
N LEU A 294 -4.12 25.91 20.22
CA LEU A 294 -5.52 25.49 20.16
C LEU A 294 -6.06 25.23 21.56
N PHE A 295 -7.27 25.73 21.81
CA PHE A 295 -7.99 25.46 23.04
C PHE A 295 -9.50 25.36 22.78
N TYR A 296 -10.18 24.65 23.68
CA TYR A 296 -11.61 24.69 23.89
C TYR A 296 -11.90 25.00 25.37
N ILE A 297 -13.14 25.37 25.67
CA ILE A 297 -13.60 25.55 27.05
C ILE A 297 -14.15 24.22 27.57
N ASP A 298 -13.52 23.69 28.62
CA ASP A 298 -13.92 22.43 29.24
C ASP A 298 -15.15 22.57 30.15
N LYS A 299 -15.55 21.45 30.77
CA LYS A 299 -16.71 21.39 31.68
C LYS A 299 -16.53 22.26 32.94
N ASP A 300 -15.29 22.55 33.31
CA ASP A 300 -14.91 23.31 34.49
C ASP A 300 -14.64 24.79 34.13
N ASN A 301 -14.98 25.19 32.90
CA ASN A 301 -14.79 26.53 32.34
C ASN A 301 -13.31 26.94 32.22
N CYS A 302 -12.43 25.94 32.14
CA CYS A 302 -10.99 26.10 31.93
C CYS A 302 -10.63 25.90 30.45
N ARG A 303 -9.50 26.47 30.02
CA ARG A 303 -8.97 26.24 28.68
C ARG A 303 -8.26 24.91 28.64
N ALA A 304 -8.76 23.99 27.83
CA ALA A 304 -8.15 22.70 27.58
C ALA A 304 -7.71 22.57 26.11
N ARG A 305 -6.68 21.77 25.85
CA ARG A 305 -6.15 21.56 24.51
C ARG A 305 -6.81 20.36 23.83
N PRO A 306 -7.28 20.48 22.58
CA PRO A 306 -7.79 19.33 21.85
C PRO A 306 -6.64 18.46 21.29
N ILE A 307 -6.91 17.16 21.08
CA ILE A 307 -6.00 16.22 20.42
C ILE A 307 -6.39 16.08 18.96
N MET A 308 -5.45 16.17 18.02
CA MET A 308 -5.71 16.04 16.59
C MET A 308 -5.34 14.64 16.06
N ILE A 309 -6.24 14.00 15.31
CA ILE A 309 -6.00 12.70 14.67
C ILE A 309 -6.06 12.87 13.16
N HIS A 310 -4.97 12.59 12.43
CA HIS A 310 -4.95 12.58 10.96
C HIS A 310 -5.18 11.15 10.43
N ARG A 311 -6.29 10.87 9.74
CA ARG A 311 -6.67 9.53 9.23
C ARG A 311 -6.93 9.50 7.72
N ALA A 312 -6.52 8.48 6.97
CA ALA A 312 -7.21 8.18 5.70
C ALA A 312 -7.57 6.75 5.48
N ILE A 313 -8.58 6.60 4.63
CA ILE A 313 -9.09 5.34 4.16
C ILE A 313 -8.37 4.91 2.87
N PHE A 314 -8.31 5.78 1.86
CA PHE A 314 -7.81 5.35 0.53
C PHE A 314 -6.34 5.61 0.24
N GLY A 315 -5.65 6.45 1.01
CA GLY A 315 -4.41 7.01 0.48
C GLY A 315 -4.66 8.36 -0.20
N SER A 316 -3.72 8.77 -1.05
CA SER A 316 -4.08 9.66 -2.15
C SER A 316 -4.88 8.89 -3.19
N LEU A 317 -5.79 9.58 -3.88
CA LEU A 317 -6.64 8.97 -4.90
C LEU A 317 -5.79 8.42 -6.05
N GLU A 318 -4.72 9.10 -6.46
CA GLU A 318 -3.81 8.63 -7.48
C GLU A 318 -3.25 7.24 -7.13
N ARG A 319 -2.71 7.07 -5.91
CA ARG A 319 -2.15 5.78 -5.47
C ARG A 319 -3.20 4.71 -5.41
N PHE A 320 -4.35 5.02 -4.83
CA PHE A 320 -5.47 4.09 -4.76
C PHE A 320 -5.87 3.61 -6.16
N PHE A 321 -5.91 4.53 -7.12
CA PHE A 321 -6.21 4.21 -8.51
C PHE A 321 -5.16 3.33 -9.17
N GLY A 322 -3.87 3.60 -8.92
CA GLY A 322 -2.78 2.70 -9.31
C GLY A 322 -3.04 1.29 -8.78
N ILE A 323 -3.33 1.16 -7.48
CA ILE A 323 -3.54 -0.12 -6.82
C ILE A 323 -4.75 -0.82 -7.45
N LEU A 324 -5.83 -0.09 -7.67
CA LEU A 324 -7.05 -0.59 -8.29
C LEU A 324 -6.78 -1.15 -9.70
N ILE A 325 -6.03 -0.42 -10.53
CA ILE A 325 -5.68 -0.86 -11.88
C ILE A 325 -4.89 -2.17 -11.82
N GLU A 326 -3.87 -2.28 -10.96
CA GLU A 326 -3.02 -3.48 -10.90
C GLU A 326 -3.76 -4.67 -10.29
N ASN A 327 -4.57 -4.43 -9.25
CA ASN A 327 -5.38 -5.43 -8.56
C ASN A 327 -6.33 -6.13 -9.55
N TYR A 328 -7.08 -5.35 -10.32
CA TYR A 328 -8.00 -5.87 -11.34
C TYR A 328 -7.32 -6.16 -12.68
N ALA A 329 -6.03 -5.88 -12.80
CA ALA A 329 -5.31 -5.87 -14.07
C ALA A 329 -6.04 -5.05 -15.16
N GLY A 330 -6.85 -4.04 -14.79
CA GLY A 330 -7.72 -3.25 -15.67
C GLY A 330 -9.10 -3.84 -15.98
N ASP A 331 -9.44 -5.02 -15.47
CA ASP A 331 -10.75 -5.68 -15.63
C ASP A 331 -11.68 -5.31 -14.46
N PHE A 332 -12.19 -4.08 -14.50
CA PHE A 332 -12.85 -3.47 -13.35
C PHE A 332 -14.24 -4.07 -13.07
N PRO A 333 -14.67 -4.11 -11.79
CA PRO A 333 -16.05 -4.40 -11.43
C PRO A 333 -17.04 -3.48 -12.15
N LEU A 334 -18.26 -3.98 -12.37
CA LEU A 334 -19.30 -3.27 -13.13
C LEU A 334 -19.54 -1.86 -12.59
N TRP A 335 -19.64 -1.68 -11.27
CA TRP A 335 -19.97 -0.38 -10.66
C TRP A 335 -18.93 0.71 -10.93
N ILE A 336 -17.65 0.35 -11.06
CA ILE A 336 -16.55 1.32 -11.27
C ILE A 336 -16.07 1.35 -12.72
N SER A 337 -16.40 0.36 -13.55
CA SER A 337 -15.95 0.35 -14.96
C SER A 337 -16.34 1.65 -15.68
N PRO A 338 -15.43 2.30 -16.41
CA PRO A 338 -15.72 3.56 -17.10
C PRO A 338 -16.76 3.38 -18.22
N VAL A 339 -16.81 2.19 -18.81
CA VAL A 339 -17.83 1.76 -19.77
C VAL A 339 -18.35 0.42 -19.29
N GLN A 340 -19.59 0.39 -18.82
CA GLN A 340 -20.22 -0.81 -18.27
C GLN A 340 -20.73 -1.71 -19.39
N VAL A 341 -21.37 -1.09 -20.38
CA VAL A 341 -22.06 -1.78 -21.46
C VAL A 341 -21.62 -1.21 -22.81
N ARG A 342 -21.35 -2.08 -23.78
CA ARG A 342 -21.11 -1.67 -25.16
C ARG A 342 -22.05 -2.37 -26.13
N VAL A 343 -22.80 -1.60 -26.89
CA VAL A 343 -23.77 -2.08 -27.88
C VAL A 343 -23.11 -2.17 -29.25
N LEU A 344 -23.22 -3.33 -29.88
CA LEU A 344 -22.50 -3.77 -31.07
C LEU A 344 -23.51 -4.19 -32.15
N PRO A 345 -23.97 -3.28 -33.02
CA PRO A 345 -24.82 -3.65 -34.15
C PRO A 345 -24.06 -4.53 -35.15
N VAL A 346 -24.73 -5.55 -35.70
CA VAL A 346 -24.15 -6.47 -36.69
C VAL A 346 -23.89 -5.75 -38.01
N THR A 347 -24.81 -4.87 -38.41
CA THR A 347 -24.71 -4.02 -39.61
C THR A 347 -25.20 -2.61 -39.31
N ASP A 348 -24.94 -1.68 -40.23
CA ASP A 348 -25.38 -0.28 -40.08
C ASP A 348 -26.91 -0.13 -40.02
N LEU A 349 -27.67 -1.12 -40.50
CA LEU A 349 -29.13 -1.15 -40.41
C LEU A 349 -29.65 -1.27 -38.96
N GLN A 350 -28.83 -1.73 -38.01
CA GLN A 350 -29.20 -1.88 -36.61
C GLN A 350 -28.71 -0.73 -35.72
N VAL A 351 -28.07 0.29 -36.29
CA VAL A 351 -27.47 1.40 -35.54
C VAL A 351 -28.53 2.22 -34.79
N ASP A 352 -29.69 2.44 -35.38
CA ASP A 352 -30.77 3.22 -34.75
C ASP A 352 -31.32 2.50 -33.52
N TYR A 353 -31.62 1.20 -33.63
CA TYR A 353 -32.04 0.39 -32.49
C TYR A 353 -30.94 0.30 -31.43
N GLY A 354 -29.68 0.13 -31.83
CA GLY A 354 -28.55 0.14 -30.89
C GLY A 354 -28.40 1.47 -30.15
N SER A 355 -28.65 2.59 -30.83
CA SER A 355 -28.63 3.93 -30.23
C SER A 355 -29.76 4.11 -29.21
N GLU A 356 -30.95 3.60 -29.52
CA GLU A 356 -32.09 3.60 -28.62
C GLU A 356 -31.82 2.77 -27.36
N VAL A 357 -31.23 1.58 -27.49
CA VAL A 357 -30.81 0.75 -26.35
C VAL A 357 -29.80 1.49 -25.47
N VAL A 358 -28.80 2.16 -26.07
CA VAL A 358 -27.83 2.96 -25.31
C VAL A 358 -28.53 4.11 -24.57
N ARG A 359 -29.51 4.76 -25.18
CA ARG A 359 -30.28 5.83 -24.55
C ARG A 359 -31.04 5.31 -23.33
N GLN A 360 -31.78 4.21 -23.48
CA GLN A 360 -32.52 3.60 -22.37
C GLN A 360 -31.61 3.18 -21.22
N LEU A 361 -30.45 2.59 -21.51
CA LEU A 361 -29.44 2.25 -20.49
C LEU A 361 -28.89 3.48 -19.77
N LYS A 362 -28.64 4.58 -20.49
CA LYS A 362 -28.16 5.84 -19.91
C LYS A 362 -29.22 6.52 -19.05
N ASP A 363 -30.48 6.50 -19.50
CA ASP A 363 -31.62 7.03 -18.74
C ASP A 363 -31.82 6.25 -17.42
N ALA A 364 -31.46 4.96 -17.41
CA ALA A 364 -31.39 4.13 -16.20
C ALA A 364 -30.11 4.29 -15.36
N GLY A 365 -29.19 5.19 -15.75
CA GLY A 365 -27.96 5.50 -15.00
C GLY A 365 -26.74 4.65 -15.36
N PHE A 366 -26.81 3.79 -16.38
CA PHE A 366 -25.67 2.98 -16.81
C PHE A 366 -24.77 3.71 -17.80
N ARG A 367 -23.46 3.46 -17.70
CA ARG A 367 -22.45 3.97 -18.62
C ARG A 367 -22.36 3.08 -19.86
N ALA A 368 -23.23 3.35 -20.83
CA ALA A 368 -23.31 2.60 -22.08
C ALA A 368 -22.74 3.37 -23.29
N GLU A 369 -22.09 2.66 -24.22
CA GLU A 369 -21.56 3.19 -25.49
C GLU A 369 -22.04 2.37 -26.69
N LEU A 370 -22.32 3.01 -27.81
CA LEU A 370 -22.50 2.35 -29.11
C LEU A 370 -21.14 2.21 -29.81
N SER A 371 -20.88 1.10 -30.48
CA SER A 371 -19.71 0.93 -31.34
C SER A 371 -20.10 0.29 -32.67
N SER A 372 -20.06 1.07 -33.75
CA SER A 372 -20.46 0.68 -35.12
C SER A 372 -19.36 1.02 -36.15
N GLY A 373 -19.63 0.81 -37.44
CA GLY A 373 -18.71 1.16 -38.54
C GLY A 373 -17.58 0.16 -38.80
N GLU A 374 -17.58 -0.99 -38.13
CA GLU A 374 -16.59 -2.05 -38.27
C GLU A 374 -17.27 -3.42 -38.26
N ARG A 375 -16.59 -4.44 -38.79
CA ARG A 375 -17.13 -5.82 -38.76
C ARG A 375 -17.30 -6.30 -37.32
N LEU A 376 -18.40 -6.99 -37.02
CA LEU A 376 -18.72 -7.51 -35.67
C LEU A 376 -17.53 -8.21 -34.96
N PRO A 377 -16.74 -9.10 -35.59
CA PRO A 377 -15.60 -9.71 -34.91
C PRO A 377 -14.54 -8.70 -34.45
N LYS A 378 -14.36 -7.59 -35.16
CA LYS A 378 -13.45 -6.51 -34.76
C LYS A 378 -14.04 -5.68 -33.63
N LEU A 379 -15.35 -5.40 -33.67
CA LEU A 379 -16.06 -4.73 -32.58
C LEU A 379 -15.96 -5.51 -31.26
N ILE A 380 -16.21 -6.82 -31.29
CA ILE A 380 -16.06 -7.71 -30.13
C ILE A 380 -14.61 -7.69 -29.63
N ARG A 381 -13.61 -7.86 -30.51
CA ARG A 381 -12.20 -7.77 -30.10
C ARG A 381 -11.84 -6.43 -29.47
N ASN A 382 -12.38 -5.32 -29.99
CA ASN A 382 -12.13 -3.99 -29.44
C ASN A 382 -12.77 -3.81 -28.07
N ALA A 383 -13.98 -4.36 -27.85
CA ALA A 383 -14.63 -4.38 -26.54
C ALA A 383 -13.86 -5.25 -25.53
N GLU A 384 -13.37 -6.42 -25.94
CA GLU A 384 -12.54 -7.31 -25.12
C GLU A 384 -11.18 -6.66 -24.75
N LYS A 385 -10.54 -5.95 -25.69
CA LYS A 385 -9.32 -5.17 -25.41
C LYS A 385 -9.59 -4.01 -24.46
N ALA A 386 -10.75 -3.36 -24.59
CA ALA A 386 -11.19 -2.31 -23.70
C ALA A 386 -11.73 -2.84 -22.36
N ARG A 387 -11.79 -4.17 -22.17
CA ARG A 387 -12.26 -4.84 -20.95
C ARG A 387 -13.64 -4.37 -20.52
N THR A 388 -14.54 -4.23 -21.51
CA THR A 388 -15.93 -3.87 -21.22
C THR A 388 -16.62 -5.06 -20.53
N PRO A 389 -17.24 -4.88 -19.35
CA PRO A 389 -17.88 -5.97 -18.61
C PRO A 389 -19.00 -6.66 -19.40
N VAL A 390 -19.83 -5.86 -20.09
CA VAL A 390 -21.00 -6.33 -20.84
C VAL A 390 -20.97 -5.85 -22.29
N MET A 391 -21.17 -6.77 -23.22
CA MET A 391 -21.33 -6.51 -24.64
C MET A 391 -22.74 -6.93 -25.05
N ILE A 392 -23.41 -6.09 -25.83
CA ILE A 392 -24.74 -6.39 -26.39
C ILE A 392 -24.60 -6.44 -27.89
N VAL A 393 -24.93 -7.58 -28.50
CA VAL A 393 -24.95 -7.72 -29.95
C VAL A 393 -26.38 -7.51 -30.45
N VAL A 394 -26.54 -6.68 -31.47
CA VAL A 394 -27.85 -6.37 -32.07
C VAL A 394 -27.82 -6.76 -33.55
N GLY A 395 -28.49 -7.85 -33.89
CA GLY A 395 -28.76 -8.27 -35.26
C GLY A 395 -30.21 -7.99 -35.70
N PRO A 396 -30.57 -8.39 -36.93
CA PRO A 396 -31.94 -8.24 -37.44
C PRO A 396 -32.99 -8.92 -36.53
N LYS A 397 -32.67 -10.11 -36.01
CA LYS A 397 -33.55 -10.86 -35.10
C LYS A 397 -33.84 -10.07 -33.81
N GLU A 398 -32.82 -9.46 -33.22
CA GLU A 398 -32.96 -8.68 -31.99
C GLU A 398 -33.83 -7.43 -32.21
N VAL A 399 -33.74 -6.80 -33.39
CA VAL A 399 -34.61 -5.68 -33.77
C VAL A 399 -36.06 -6.14 -33.94
N GLU A 400 -36.30 -7.25 -34.64
CA GLU A 400 -37.64 -7.79 -34.87
C GLU A 400 -38.33 -8.23 -33.57
N THR A 401 -37.57 -8.82 -32.64
CA THR A 401 -38.11 -9.37 -31.39
C THR A 401 -38.02 -8.41 -30.21
N SER A 402 -37.44 -7.21 -30.39
CA SER A 402 -37.17 -6.25 -29.31
C SER A 402 -36.42 -6.88 -28.13
N THR A 403 -35.42 -7.71 -28.45
CA THR A 403 -34.52 -8.36 -27.48
C THR A 403 -33.07 -7.94 -27.71
N LEU A 404 -32.17 -8.44 -26.86
CA LEU A 404 -30.75 -8.13 -26.85
C LEU A 404 -29.95 -9.42 -26.66
N ALA A 405 -28.98 -9.70 -27.53
CA ALA A 405 -28.05 -10.80 -27.30
C ALA A 405 -26.93 -10.32 -26.37
N VAL A 406 -26.99 -10.75 -25.10
CA VAL A 406 -26.11 -10.22 -24.04
C VAL A 406 -24.95 -11.17 -23.79
N ARG A 407 -23.74 -10.64 -23.83
CA ARG A 407 -22.50 -11.35 -23.51
C ARG A 407 -21.77 -10.64 -22.38
N THR A 408 -21.32 -11.40 -21.41
CA THR A 408 -20.42 -10.92 -20.36
C THR A 408 -19.00 -11.40 -20.63
N ARG A 409 -18.03 -10.66 -20.11
CA ARG A 409 -16.62 -11.00 -20.26
C ARG A 409 -16.22 -12.29 -19.53
N HIS A 410 -16.81 -12.56 -18.36
CA HIS A 410 -16.47 -13.74 -17.54
C HIS A 410 -17.38 -14.95 -17.78
N SER A 411 -18.69 -14.75 -17.86
CA SER A 411 -19.67 -15.86 -17.98
C SER A 411 -20.01 -16.21 -19.44
N GLY A 412 -19.47 -15.48 -20.41
CA GLY A 412 -19.75 -15.71 -21.82
C GLY A 412 -21.16 -15.24 -22.21
N ASP A 413 -21.82 -16.02 -23.07
CA ASP A 413 -23.13 -15.68 -23.64
C ASP A 413 -24.25 -15.93 -22.60
N LEU A 414 -25.06 -14.92 -22.32
CA LEU A 414 -26.25 -15.00 -21.45
C LEU A 414 -27.53 -15.21 -22.26
N GLY A 415 -27.44 -15.29 -23.59
CA GLY A 415 -28.56 -15.47 -24.48
C GLY A 415 -29.32 -14.16 -24.75
N SER A 416 -30.57 -14.32 -25.18
CA SER A 416 -31.45 -13.21 -25.55
C SER A 416 -32.25 -12.73 -24.35
N LEU A 417 -32.14 -11.44 -24.02
CA LEU A 417 -32.85 -10.81 -22.91
C LEU A 417 -33.64 -9.59 -23.39
N HIS A 418 -34.75 -9.27 -22.73
CA HIS A 418 -35.37 -7.96 -22.87
C HIS A 418 -34.55 -6.91 -22.10
N ILE A 419 -34.65 -5.65 -22.53
CA ILE A 419 -33.86 -4.58 -21.92
C ILE A 419 -34.22 -4.36 -20.45
N ASP A 420 -35.49 -4.49 -20.06
CA ASP A 420 -35.94 -4.33 -18.67
C ASP A 420 -35.33 -5.40 -17.75
N ASP A 421 -35.29 -6.65 -18.21
CA ASP A 421 -34.64 -7.76 -17.49
C ASP A 421 -33.14 -7.51 -17.33
N LEU A 422 -32.49 -6.99 -18.38
CA LEU A 422 -31.08 -6.63 -18.34
C LEU A 422 -30.82 -5.50 -17.35
N MET A 423 -31.62 -4.43 -17.38
CA MET A 423 -31.47 -3.29 -16.46
C MET A 423 -31.66 -3.72 -15.00
N THR A 424 -32.61 -4.62 -14.73
CA THR A 424 -32.82 -5.21 -13.40
C THR A 424 -31.57 -5.96 -12.95
N LYS A 425 -31.08 -6.89 -13.79
CA LYS A 425 -29.86 -7.67 -13.49
C LYS A 425 -28.62 -6.78 -13.27
N LEU A 426 -28.44 -5.75 -14.07
CA LEU A 426 -27.32 -4.81 -13.91
C LEU A 426 -27.45 -4.02 -12.60
N SER A 427 -28.65 -3.60 -12.24
CA SER A 427 -28.93 -2.86 -11.00
C SER A 427 -28.64 -3.72 -9.77
N ASP A 428 -29.05 -5.00 -9.80
CA ASP A 428 -28.79 -5.96 -8.74
C ASP A 428 -27.29 -6.13 -8.50
N VAL A 429 -26.49 -6.26 -9.57
CA VAL A 429 -25.03 -6.41 -9.48
C VAL A 429 -24.35 -5.13 -8.98
N VAL A 430 -24.81 -3.95 -9.41
CA VAL A 430 -24.25 -2.68 -8.93
C VAL A 430 -24.57 -2.47 -7.45
N SER A 431 -25.77 -2.86 -7.01
CA SER A 431 -26.23 -2.73 -5.62
C SER A 431 -25.55 -3.74 -4.70
N SER A 432 -25.44 -5.01 -5.11
CA SER A 432 -24.78 -6.04 -4.31
C SER A 432 -23.28 -5.79 -4.14
N ALA A 433 -22.62 -5.23 -5.17
CA ALA A 433 -21.23 -4.79 -5.07
C ALA A 433 -21.02 -3.59 -4.12
N ALA A 434 -22.08 -2.87 -3.77
CA ALA A 434 -22.06 -1.80 -2.77
C ALA A 434 -22.35 -2.31 -1.34
N ASP A 435 -23.03 -3.46 -1.21
CA ASP A 435 -23.46 -4.05 0.07
C ASP A 435 -22.51 -5.14 0.62
N GLU A 436 -21.76 -5.85 -0.24
CA GLU A 436 -20.72 -6.75 0.23
C GLU A 436 -19.48 -5.99 0.73
N GLN A 437 -19.10 -6.28 1.97
CA GLN A 437 -17.87 -5.83 2.61
C GLN A 437 -16.64 -6.27 1.79
N GLY A 438 -16.27 -5.45 0.80
CA GLY A 438 -15.02 -5.55 0.05
C GLY A 438 -15.13 -6.20 -1.32
N PHE A 439 -15.04 -5.36 -2.37
CA PHE A 439 -14.31 -5.58 -3.63
C PHE A 439 -14.31 -6.99 -4.31
N ALA A 440 -15.29 -7.84 -4.06
CA ALA A 440 -15.50 -9.08 -4.81
C ALA A 440 -16.40 -8.79 -6.02
N GLY A 441 -15.91 -9.11 -7.22
CA GLY A 441 -16.66 -8.90 -8.45
C GLY A 441 -17.85 -9.85 -8.50
N VAL A 442 -19.06 -9.31 -8.33
CA VAL A 442 -20.29 -10.04 -8.61
C VAL A 442 -20.42 -10.14 -10.13
N ALA A 443 -20.16 -11.33 -10.67
CA ALA A 443 -20.37 -11.62 -12.08
C ALA A 443 -21.87 -11.88 -12.32
N LEU A 444 -22.39 -11.36 -13.43
CA LEU A 444 -23.70 -11.78 -13.94
C LEU A 444 -23.60 -13.26 -14.34
N HIS A 445 -24.17 -14.15 -13.53
CA HIS A 445 -24.27 -15.57 -13.82
C HIS A 445 -25.64 -15.89 -14.42
N GLY A 446 -25.66 -16.67 -15.51
CA GLY A 446 -26.86 -17.31 -16.00
C GLY A 446 -26.99 -18.69 -15.36
N GLY A 447 -27.88 -18.84 -14.37
CA GLY A 447 -28.36 -20.12 -13.84
C GLY A 447 -27.34 -21.03 -13.14
N ASP A 448 -27.66 -21.39 -11.89
CA ASP A 448 -27.19 -22.54 -11.09
C ASP A 448 -25.78 -23.09 -11.37
N LYS A 449 -24.74 -22.28 -11.13
CA LYS A 449 -23.39 -22.79 -10.84
C LYS A 449 -22.73 -21.96 -9.75
N GLU A 450 -22.32 -22.65 -8.69
CA GLU A 450 -21.54 -22.09 -7.57
C GLU A 450 -20.30 -21.33 -8.06
N PRO A 451 -19.90 -20.26 -7.36
CA PRO A 451 -18.72 -19.49 -7.71
C PRO A 451 -17.45 -20.34 -7.60
N LEU A 452 -16.66 -20.38 -8.68
CA LEU A 452 -15.29 -20.89 -8.65
C LEU A 452 -14.42 -19.94 -7.81
N HIS A 453 -14.17 -20.35 -6.56
CA HIS A 453 -13.11 -19.76 -5.76
C HIS A 453 -11.75 -19.91 -6.47
N PRO A 454 -10.89 -18.88 -6.50
CA PRO A 454 -9.50 -19.06 -6.92
C PRO A 454 -8.82 -20.05 -5.96
N ALA A 455 -8.36 -21.17 -6.52
CA ALA A 455 -7.63 -22.20 -5.79
C ALA A 455 -6.42 -21.57 -5.07
N GLY A 456 -6.43 -21.62 -3.74
CA GLY A 456 -5.33 -21.12 -2.92
C GLY A 456 -5.69 -20.52 -1.55
N SER A 457 -6.97 -20.49 -1.15
CA SER A 457 -7.35 -20.18 0.25
C SER A 457 -8.05 -21.39 0.86
N ALA A 458 -7.38 -22.07 1.80
CA ALA A 458 -8.02 -23.08 2.62
C ALA A 458 -8.97 -22.37 3.60
N VAL A 459 -10.23 -22.21 3.20
CA VAL A 459 -11.30 -21.86 4.12
C VAL A 459 -11.83 -23.17 4.69
N LEU A 460 -11.55 -23.42 5.96
CA LEU A 460 -12.22 -24.49 6.72
C LEU A 460 -13.68 -24.10 6.89
N THR A 461 -14.56 -24.61 6.03
CA THR A 461 -16.00 -24.53 6.23
C THR A 461 -16.42 -25.65 7.17
N CYS A 462 -16.98 -25.27 8.32
CA CYS A 462 -17.60 -26.22 9.24
C CYS A 462 -18.98 -26.58 8.68
N THR A 463 -19.13 -27.79 8.15
CA THR A 463 -20.43 -28.32 7.69
C THR A 463 -21.23 -28.88 8.87
N GLU A 464 -22.46 -28.39 8.99
CA GLU A 464 -23.62 -28.97 9.67
C GLU A 464 -23.43 -29.64 11.04
N SER A 465 -23.72 -28.89 12.10
CA SER A 465 -24.62 -29.39 13.15
C SER A 465 -25.37 -28.21 13.80
N GLN A 466 -26.69 -28.23 13.67
CA GLN A 466 -27.59 -27.38 14.45
C GLN A 466 -27.44 -27.77 15.93
N GLU A 467 -26.62 -27.03 16.68
CA GLU A 467 -26.58 -26.88 18.15
C GLU A 467 -25.15 -26.66 18.69
N CYS A 468 -24.39 -25.66 18.20
CA CYS A 468 -23.20 -25.20 18.95
C CYS A 468 -22.76 -23.76 18.60
N GLY A 469 -23.68 -22.79 18.68
CA GLY A 469 -23.43 -21.41 18.20
C GLY A 469 -22.93 -20.38 19.22
N ARG A 470 -22.65 -20.72 20.49
CA ARG A 470 -22.35 -19.68 21.52
C ARG A 470 -21.11 -19.92 22.39
N ASN A 471 -20.59 -21.14 22.48
CA ASN A 471 -19.50 -21.46 23.41
C ASN A 471 -18.12 -21.68 22.75
N CYS A 472 -18.02 -22.02 21.46
CA CYS A 472 -16.70 -22.21 20.81
C CYS A 472 -15.91 -20.90 20.63
N ALA A 473 -16.55 -19.81 20.20
CA ALA A 473 -15.87 -18.54 19.95
C ALA A 473 -15.31 -17.86 21.22
N LYS A 474 -15.96 -18.04 22.38
CA LYS A 474 -15.47 -17.50 23.67
C LYS A 474 -14.29 -18.28 24.25
N VAL A 475 -14.19 -19.57 23.93
CA VAL A 475 -13.09 -20.43 24.40
C VAL A 475 -11.83 -20.22 23.56
N GLU A 476 -11.94 -20.01 22.25
CA GLU A 476 -10.79 -19.70 21.38
C GLU A 476 -10.21 -18.30 21.64
N LEU A 477 -11.05 -17.27 21.85
CA LEU A 477 -10.55 -15.93 22.16
C LEU A 477 -9.75 -15.90 23.48
N ARG A 478 -10.22 -16.63 24.50
CA ARG A 478 -9.50 -16.78 25.78
C ARG A 478 -8.20 -17.56 25.62
N ARG A 479 -8.16 -18.60 24.77
CA ARG A 479 -6.93 -19.37 24.51
C ARG A 479 -5.88 -18.57 23.74
N LEU A 480 -6.29 -17.76 22.75
CA LEU A 480 -5.39 -16.86 22.02
C LEU A 480 -4.84 -15.75 22.92
N GLN A 481 -5.67 -15.18 23.80
CA GLN A 481 -5.23 -14.19 24.78
C GLN A 481 -4.29 -14.79 25.85
N THR A 482 -4.51 -16.04 26.25
CA THR A 482 -3.64 -16.74 27.23
C THR A 482 -2.30 -17.13 26.58
N ALA A 483 -2.30 -17.59 25.32
CA ALA A 483 -1.07 -17.92 24.59
C ALA A 483 -0.21 -16.67 24.32
N ALA A 484 -0.84 -15.54 23.97
CA ALA A 484 -0.12 -14.27 23.82
C ALA A 484 0.48 -13.78 25.14
N ALA A 485 -0.23 -13.94 26.25
CA ALA A 485 0.28 -13.59 27.59
C ALA A 485 1.42 -14.51 28.06
N GLN A 486 1.42 -15.77 27.64
CA GLN A 486 2.45 -16.76 28.02
C GLN A 486 3.74 -16.56 27.21
N ILE A 487 3.64 -16.25 25.92
CA ILE A 487 4.77 -15.84 25.07
C ILE A 487 5.40 -14.54 25.57
N LEU A 488 4.59 -13.60 26.07
CA LEU A 488 5.06 -12.36 26.69
C LEU A 488 5.76 -12.58 28.04
N ALA A 489 5.33 -13.57 28.82
CA ALA A 489 5.97 -13.92 30.09
C ALA A 489 7.32 -14.62 29.89
N GLU A 490 7.39 -15.56 28.94
CA GLU A 490 8.62 -16.29 28.59
C GLU A 490 9.69 -15.35 28.00
N GLY A 491 9.30 -14.39 27.15
CA GLY A 491 10.23 -13.39 26.60
C GLY A 491 10.73 -12.36 27.62
N CYS A 492 9.99 -12.13 28.72
CA CYS A 492 10.44 -11.28 29.82
C CYS A 492 11.36 -12.00 30.81
N GLU A 493 11.22 -13.32 30.97
CA GLU A 493 12.13 -14.14 31.78
C GLU A 493 13.50 -14.32 31.11
N GLU A 494 13.56 -14.53 29.79
CA GLU A 494 14.83 -14.61 29.03
C GLU A 494 15.66 -13.32 29.12
N LEU A 495 15.03 -12.14 29.03
CA LEU A 495 15.72 -10.85 29.13
C LEU A 495 16.25 -10.54 30.55
N ALA A 496 15.64 -11.15 31.58
CA ALA A 496 16.08 -11.03 32.96
C ALA A 496 17.25 -11.97 33.28
N GLU A 497 17.27 -13.18 32.71
CA GLU A 497 18.39 -14.14 32.86
C GLU A 497 19.67 -13.68 32.16
N GLU A 498 19.58 -12.87 31.09
CA GLU A 498 20.74 -12.28 30.40
C GLU A 498 21.28 -10.97 31.03
N GLY A 499 20.68 -10.48 32.11
CA GLY A 499 21.17 -9.32 32.88
C GLY A 499 21.09 -7.97 32.15
N LEU A 500 20.26 -7.86 31.12
CA LEU A 500 20.09 -6.64 30.30
C LEU A 500 19.18 -5.58 30.95
N VAL A 501 18.28 -5.99 31.85
CA VAL A 501 17.30 -5.10 32.50
C VAL A 501 17.97 -4.07 33.43
N ASP A 502 19.07 -4.43 34.09
CA ASP A 502 19.78 -3.56 35.03
C ASP A 502 20.61 -2.46 34.33
N LYS A 503 20.89 -2.58 33.02
CA LYS A 503 21.69 -1.60 32.26
C LYS A 503 20.87 -0.64 31.39
N MET A 504 19.66 -1.01 30.97
CA MET A 504 18.82 -0.19 30.08
C MET A 504 17.61 0.45 30.79
N GLY A 505 17.24 0.00 31.99
CA GLY A 505 16.04 0.51 32.64
C GLY A 505 14.74 0.08 31.95
N TRP A 506 13.68 -0.08 32.75
CA TRP A 506 12.42 -0.73 32.32
C TRP A 506 11.71 -0.06 31.14
N VAL A 507 11.90 1.25 30.94
CA VAL A 507 11.21 2.02 29.90
C VAL A 507 11.78 1.74 28.50
N ASP A 508 13.10 1.51 28.41
CA ASP A 508 13.77 1.28 27.13
C ASP A 508 13.65 -0.18 26.67
N ALA A 509 13.56 -1.14 27.60
CA ALA A 509 13.26 -2.54 27.29
C ALA A 509 11.86 -2.71 26.67
N VAL A 510 10.89 -1.93 27.15
CA VAL A 510 9.50 -1.93 26.64
C VAL A 510 9.39 -1.27 25.26
N ALA A 511 10.26 -0.31 24.96
CA ALA A 511 10.36 0.32 23.63
C ALA A 511 10.96 -0.62 22.58
N VAL A 512 11.92 -1.49 22.95
CA VAL A 512 12.49 -2.51 22.05
C VAL A 512 11.44 -3.57 21.67
N LEU A 513 10.50 -3.85 22.56
CA LEU A 513 9.39 -4.79 22.33
C LEU A 513 8.13 -4.13 21.72
N GLY A 514 8.17 -2.83 21.43
CA GLY A 514 7.12 -2.13 20.67
C GLY A 514 5.80 -1.90 21.42
N ILE A 515 5.81 -1.85 22.75
CA ILE A 515 4.61 -1.57 23.56
C ILE A 515 4.67 -0.12 24.05
N GLY A 516 3.71 0.72 23.66
CA GLY A 516 3.59 2.09 24.16
C GLY A 516 3.19 2.14 25.66
N PRO A 517 3.54 3.20 26.40
CA PRO A 517 3.32 3.26 27.84
C PRO A 517 1.85 3.60 28.16
N SER A 518 1.02 2.57 28.34
CA SER A 518 -0.32 2.75 28.89
C SER A 518 -0.76 1.53 29.71
N VAL A 519 0.00 1.21 30.76
CA VAL A 519 -0.51 0.39 31.88
C VAL A 519 -0.14 1.06 33.19
N ARG A 520 -0.85 2.14 33.52
CA ARG A 520 -1.05 2.54 34.92
C ARG A 520 -2.54 2.85 35.10
N GLU A 521 -3.18 2.03 35.93
CA GLU A 521 -4.50 2.20 36.54
C GLU A 521 -5.73 2.18 35.61
N ALA A 522 -6.17 0.98 35.23
CA ALA A 522 -7.57 0.75 34.85
C ALA A 522 -8.38 0.30 36.08
N THR A 523 -9.01 1.25 36.77
CA THR A 523 -10.12 0.96 37.70
C THR A 523 -11.36 0.57 36.90
N TRP A 524 -11.84 -0.65 37.13
CA TRP A 524 -13.03 -1.21 36.47
C TRP A 524 -14.31 -0.72 37.17
N HIS A 525 -15.11 0.11 36.50
CA HIS A 525 -16.51 0.33 36.88
C HIS A 525 -17.42 -0.55 36.03
N TRP A 526 -18.17 -1.44 36.69
CA TRP A 526 -19.27 -2.22 36.12
C TRP A 526 -20.50 -1.32 35.91
N PRO A 527 -21.13 -1.31 34.71
CA PRO A 527 -22.51 -0.88 34.59
C PRO A 527 -23.43 -2.08 34.83
N THR A 528 -24.29 -1.94 35.84
CA THR A 528 -25.51 -2.73 36.04
C THR A 528 -26.41 -2.68 34.80
N ALA A 529 -26.94 -3.84 34.43
CA ALA A 529 -27.79 -4.06 33.28
C ALA A 529 -29.15 -3.35 33.37
N VAL A 530 -29.60 -2.74 32.26
CA VAL A 530 -31.02 -2.58 31.92
C VAL A 530 -31.18 -2.79 30.40
N GLY A 531 -32.21 -3.56 30.04
CA GLY A 531 -32.42 -4.20 28.73
C GLY A 531 -32.70 -3.31 27.53
N GLY A 532 -32.55 -3.91 26.34
CA GLY A 532 -33.32 -3.56 25.15
C GLY A 532 -32.51 -3.44 23.85
N GLY A 533 -32.55 -4.50 23.03
CA GLY A 533 -32.61 -4.43 21.56
C GLY A 533 -31.44 -3.84 20.77
N GLY A 534 -30.71 -4.71 20.05
CA GLY A 534 -29.86 -4.35 18.89
C GLY A 534 -28.38 -4.68 19.09
N ASN A 535 -27.86 -5.69 18.38
CA ASN A 535 -26.44 -6.04 18.38
C ASN A 535 -25.74 -5.46 17.14
N PRO A 536 -24.73 -4.59 17.28
CA PRO A 536 -23.68 -4.41 16.28
C PRO A 536 -22.53 -5.40 16.55
N VAL A 537 -22.14 -6.15 15.53
CA VAL A 537 -20.95 -7.02 15.55
C VAL A 537 -19.71 -6.15 15.29
N LEU A 538 -18.93 -5.89 16.34
CA LEU A 538 -17.59 -5.32 16.25
C LEU A 538 -16.60 -6.43 15.88
N LEU A 539 -16.17 -6.48 14.62
CA LEU A 539 -15.01 -7.25 14.17
C LEU A 539 -13.77 -6.33 14.23
N SER A 540 -12.95 -6.50 15.28
CA SER A 540 -11.63 -5.88 15.37
C SER A 540 -10.61 -6.77 14.65
N GLY A 541 -10.29 -6.43 13.40
CA GLY A 541 -9.13 -6.93 12.68
C GLY A 541 -8.02 -5.88 12.69
N LEU A 542 -6.89 -6.18 13.30
CA LEU A 542 -5.69 -5.33 13.28
C LEU A 542 -5.03 -5.45 11.89
N TYR A 543 -5.22 -4.44 11.03
CA TYR A 543 -4.46 -4.29 9.79
C TYR A 543 -3.56 -3.06 9.92
N LEU A 544 -2.25 -3.30 10.04
CA LEU A 544 -1.20 -2.29 9.93
C LEU A 544 -1.04 -1.90 8.46
N GLY A 545 -1.57 -0.74 8.08
CA GLY A 545 -1.45 -0.19 6.73
C GLY A 545 -1.34 1.33 6.73
N LEU A 546 -0.47 1.85 5.88
CA LEU A 546 0.04 3.23 5.79
C LEU A 546 -0.85 4.13 4.89
N TYR A 547 -1.53 5.19 5.37
CA TYR A 547 -2.48 6.02 4.56
C TYR A 547 -2.73 7.49 5.04
N PRO A 548 -2.74 8.61 4.25
CA PRO A 548 -3.06 10.04 4.63
C PRO A 548 -4.43 10.60 4.19
N GLY A 549 -5.21 11.48 4.85
CA GLY A 549 -5.31 12.08 6.18
C GLY A 549 -6.66 12.87 6.26
N TYR A 550 -7.32 12.89 7.43
CA TYR A 550 -8.60 13.53 7.82
C TYR A 550 -8.46 13.86 9.30
N VAL A 551 -8.92 15.02 9.75
CA VAL A 551 -8.71 15.45 11.13
C VAL A 551 -9.91 15.09 12.00
N SER A 552 -9.71 14.26 13.03
CA SER A 552 -10.64 14.14 14.16
C SER A 552 -10.03 14.80 15.39
N LEU A 553 -10.71 15.80 15.96
CA LEU A 553 -10.27 16.43 17.21
C LEU A 553 -11.00 15.77 18.40
N LEU A 554 -10.25 15.13 19.31
CA LEU A 554 -10.78 14.48 20.51
C LEU A 554 -10.45 15.30 21.77
N ALA A 555 -11.31 15.19 22.79
CA ALA A 555 -11.03 15.73 24.12
C ALA A 555 -9.89 14.94 24.78
N SER A 556 -8.92 15.63 25.38
CA SER A 556 -7.95 15.00 26.29
C SER A 556 -8.59 14.72 27.65
N ALA A 557 -8.26 13.58 28.26
CA ALA A 557 -8.60 13.32 29.67
C ALA A 557 -7.66 14.15 30.58
N PRO A 558 -8.14 14.65 31.72
CA PRO A 558 -7.31 15.46 32.62
C PRO A 558 -6.22 14.63 33.30
N GLU A 559 -4.98 15.14 33.28
CA GLU A 559 -3.88 14.63 34.10
C GLU A 559 -4.09 15.10 35.55
N ASN A 560 -4.35 14.17 36.47
CA ASN A 560 -4.32 14.45 37.91
C ASN A 560 -3.00 13.95 38.50
N GLU A 561 -2.08 14.87 38.79
CA GLU A 561 -0.99 14.65 39.72
C GLU A 561 -1.55 14.66 41.16
N GLY A 562 -1.36 13.57 41.93
CA GLY A 562 -1.56 13.64 43.38
C GLY A 562 -1.88 12.35 44.14
N SER A 563 -0.82 11.73 44.68
CA SER A 563 -0.74 11.10 46.02
C SER A 563 -1.26 9.66 46.32
N LEU A 564 -0.41 8.96 47.10
CA LEU A 564 -0.65 7.80 48.01
C LEU A 564 -0.75 6.41 47.34
N GLY A 565 -0.11 5.32 47.80
CA GLY A 565 0.72 5.05 48.97
C GLY A 565 1.17 3.57 48.97
N GLN A 566 2.27 3.26 49.67
CA GLN A 566 2.75 1.89 49.91
C GLN A 566 1.71 1.03 50.66
N ILE A 567 1.30 -0.14 50.15
CA ILE A 567 0.94 -1.33 50.98
C ILE A 567 1.21 -2.68 50.25
N ARG A 568 2.22 -3.39 50.78
CA ARG A 568 2.46 -4.84 51.05
C ARG A 568 1.88 -5.99 50.19
N HIS A 569 2.80 -6.93 49.93
CA HIS A 569 2.60 -8.35 49.61
C HIS A 569 1.66 -9.12 50.54
N GLY A 570 0.93 -10.08 49.95
CA GLY A 570 0.45 -11.30 50.59
C GLY A 570 -1.00 -11.65 50.27
N THR A 571 -1.25 -12.77 49.57
CA THR A 571 -2.02 -13.94 50.04
C THR A 571 -2.58 -14.77 48.88
N THR A 572 -2.26 -16.07 48.96
CA THR A 572 -2.67 -17.26 48.21
C THR A 572 -4.19 -17.50 48.20
N ILE A 573 -4.73 -18.07 47.11
CA ILE A 573 -5.91 -18.98 46.95
C ILE A 573 -5.89 -19.37 45.44
N GLY A 574 -6.05 -20.59 44.95
CA GLY A 574 -6.49 -21.89 45.46
C GLY A 574 -7.02 -22.67 44.25
N THR A 575 -6.53 -23.88 44.06
CA THR A 575 -6.83 -24.80 42.95
C THR A 575 -8.20 -25.47 43.07
N SER A 576 -9.02 -25.49 42.01
CA SER A 576 -9.97 -26.58 41.69
C SER A 576 -10.80 -26.25 40.44
N ASP A 577 -10.57 -26.94 39.31
CA ASP A 577 -11.45 -28.04 38.90
C ASP A 577 -11.08 -28.61 37.52
N LYS A 578 -10.89 -29.93 37.50
CA LYS A 578 -10.70 -30.76 36.32
C LYS A 578 -12.04 -30.99 35.64
N LYS A 579 -12.11 -30.93 34.30
CA LYS A 579 -12.85 -31.92 33.49
C LYS A 579 -12.51 -31.88 32.00
N ALA A 580 -12.20 -33.08 31.50
CA ALA A 580 -12.29 -33.60 30.13
C ALA A 580 -11.30 -33.08 29.07
N CYS A 581 -10.13 -33.73 29.04
CA CYS A 581 -9.37 -33.95 27.81
C CYS A 581 -10.13 -34.93 26.90
N LEU A 582 -10.47 -34.49 25.69
CA LEU A 582 -10.67 -35.34 24.52
C LEU A 582 -9.58 -34.94 23.54
N GLY A 583 -8.62 -35.84 23.35
CA GLY A 583 -7.47 -35.64 22.50
C GLY A 583 -7.86 -35.69 21.03
N LEU A 584 -7.42 -34.69 20.29
CA LEU A 584 -7.14 -34.78 18.86
C LEU A 584 -5.64 -34.52 18.72
N GLN A 585 -4.89 -35.58 18.42
CA GLN A 585 -3.50 -35.50 18.00
C GLN A 585 -3.44 -34.77 16.66
N THR A 586 -2.73 -33.65 16.60
CA THR A 586 -2.17 -33.11 15.36
C THR A 586 -0.66 -33.19 15.47
N GLU A 587 -0.07 -34.06 14.65
CA GLU A 587 1.37 -34.17 14.45
C GLU A 587 1.91 -32.84 13.89
N PHE A 588 2.76 -32.16 14.66
CA PHE A 588 3.63 -31.11 14.15
C PHE A 588 4.92 -31.78 13.64
N ALA A 589 5.06 -31.91 12.32
CA ALA A 589 6.32 -32.27 11.70
C ALA A 589 7.19 -31.01 11.53
N LEU A 590 8.15 -30.83 12.43
CA LEU A 590 9.32 -29.95 12.25
C LEU A 590 10.42 -30.74 11.53
N PRO A 591 11.04 -30.26 10.44
CA PRO A 591 12.28 -30.84 9.96
C PRO A 591 13.44 -30.26 10.79
N ALA A 592 13.87 -31.03 11.79
CA ALA A 592 15.17 -30.86 12.41
C ALA A 592 16.27 -31.28 11.43
N ARG A 593 17.34 -30.46 11.33
CA ARG A 593 18.63 -30.86 10.75
C ARG A 593 19.19 -32.05 11.54
N SER A 594 19.62 -33.10 10.85
CA SER A 594 20.55 -34.09 11.41
C SER A 594 21.93 -33.91 10.78
N VAL A 595 22.90 -33.63 11.63
CA VAL A 595 24.33 -33.80 11.40
C VAL A 595 24.64 -35.30 11.36
N ALA A 596 25.30 -35.74 10.29
CA ALA A 596 26.24 -36.86 10.25
C ALA A 596 27.18 -36.64 9.06
#